data_AF-A0A8J5GNL0-F1
#
_entry.id   AF-A0A8J5GNL0-F1
#
_cell.length_a   1.000
_cell.length_b   1.000
_cell.length_c   1.000
_cell.angle_alpha   90.00
_cell.angle_beta   90.00
_cell.angle_gamma   90.00
#
_symmetry.space_group_name_H-M   'P 1'
#
loop_
_entity.id
_entity.type
_entity.pdbx_description
1 polymer ?
#
loop_
_entity_poly.entity_id
_entity_poly.type
_entity_poly.pdbx_seq_one_letter_code
_entity_poly.pdbx_strand_id
1 'polypeptide(L)'
;MALSIFTGYLTYRRPAIKFGLSFYSNHLHLSSMVSSLAASLAVVLHVCASHDCFRYPLTGDPCTVSGYLLGNSTNCTGGDTEDCCAAGVLYPQYLCSPPVTGETPASMVIGSFAQGGGGGAAASCDGRYHSDDEMVASLSTGWFDGGSRCNRNITISGNGRRVAATVVDECDSVVGCEEEQGFYPPCRNNRIVASPAVWKALAVPEALIGDYNVTWADAYF
;
A
#
# COMPACT_ATOMS: atom_id res chain seq x y z
N MET A 1 -65.65 -35.00 5.84
CA MET A 1 -65.32 -33.59 6.15
C MET A 1 -65.11 -33.47 7.65
N ALA A 2 -63.87 -33.33 8.11
CA ALA A 2 -63.45 -32.69 9.37
C ALA A 2 -61.94 -32.92 9.55
N LEU A 3 -61.16 -31.83 9.50
CA LEU A 3 -59.78 -31.71 9.98
C LEU A 3 -59.80 -31.35 11.47
N SER A 4 -58.80 -31.80 12.25
CA SER A 4 -58.01 -31.01 13.23
C SER A 4 -56.99 -31.95 13.92
N ILE A 5 -55.71 -31.90 13.54
CA ILE A 5 -54.56 -31.16 14.13
C ILE A 5 -54.17 -31.69 15.53
N PHE A 6 -53.05 -32.43 15.59
CA PHE A 6 -52.29 -32.71 16.82
C PHE A 6 -51.10 -31.76 16.91
N THR A 7 -50.96 -31.11 18.05
CA THR A 7 -49.82 -30.28 18.44
C THR A 7 -48.66 -31.19 18.85
N GLY A 8 -47.50 -31.07 18.20
CA GLY A 8 -46.27 -31.76 18.58
C GLY A 8 -45.13 -30.77 18.76
N TYR A 9 -44.63 -30.64 19.99
CA TYR A 9 -43.37 -29.95 20.28
C TYR A 9 -42.21 -30.93 20.05
N LEU A 10 -41.23 -30.53 19.23
CA LEU A 10 -39.90 -31.13 19.22
C LEU A 10 -38.86 -30.03 19.33
N THR A 11 -38.22 -29.99 20.50
CA THR A 11 -37.00 -29.24 20.79
C THR A 11 -35.87 -29.70 19.87
N TYR A 12 -35.39 -28.83 18.99
CA TYR A 12 -34.19 -29.09 18.18
C TYR A 12 -32.99 -28.28 18.70
N ARG A 13 -31.92 -29.02 19.01
CA ARG A 13 -30.68 -28.56 19.65
C ARG A 13 -29.89 -27.63 18.71
N ARG A 14 -29.20 -26.65 19.33
CA ARG A 14 -28.19 -25.77 18.69
C ARG A 14 -27.18 -26.58 17.86
N PRO A 15 -26.78 -26.15 16.66
CA PRO A 15 -25.57 -26.68 16.03
C PRO A 15 -24.36 -26.11 16.77
N ALA A 16 -23.54 -27.00 17.34
CA ALA A 16 -22.25 -26.64 17.87
C ALA A 16 -21.31 -26.29 16.71
N ILE A 17 -20.91 -25.03 16.60
CA ILE A 17 -19.79 -24.61 15.76
C ILE A 17 -18.55 -25.29 16.34
N LYS A 18 -17.98 -26.25 15.62
CA LYS A 18 -16.71 -26.88 15.99
C LYS A 18 -15.58 -26.10 15.31
N PHE A 19 -14.81 -25.35 16.10
CA PHE A 19 -13.51 -24.85 15.67
C PHE A 19 -12.49 -25.98 15.80
N GLY A 20 -11.93 -26.42 14.68
CA GLY A 20 -10.82 -27.37 14.64
C GLY A 20 -9.63 -26.75 13.91
N LEU A 21 -8.53 -26.53 14.62
CA LEU A 21 -7.22 -26.26 14.02
C LEU A 21 -6.53 -27.61 13.81
N SER A 22 -6.21 -27.95 12.55
CA SER A 22 -5.44 -29.16 12.24
C SER A 22 -4.07 -28.74 11.71
N PHE A 23 -3.01 -29.13 12.41
CA PHE A 23 -1.62 -28.94 11.97
C PHE A 23 -1.18 -30.19 11.20
N TYR A 24 -0.86 -30.05 9.91
CA TYR A 24 -0.23 -31.12 9.14
C TYR A 24 1.29 -30.91 9.15
N SER A 25 2.03 -31.87 9.72
CA SER A 25 3.47 -32.00 9.55
C SER A 25 3.74 -33.12 8.54
N ASN A 26 4.25 -32.78 7.36
CA ASN A 26 4.66 -33.75 6.36
C ASN A 26 6.19 -33.94 6.46
N HIS A 27 6.62 -35.07 7.02
CA HIS A 27 7.96 -35.59 6.78
C HIS A 27 8.04 -36.15 5.35
N LEU A 28 8.85 -35.53 4.49
CA LEU A 28 9.22 -36.08 3.19
C LEU A 28 10.75 -36.15 3.09
N HIS A 29 11.21 -37.38 2.84
CA HIS A 29 12.59 -37.77 2.66
C HIS A 29 13.25 -37.11 1.44
N LEU A 30 14.54 -36.80 1.57
CA LEU A 30 15.43 -36.23 0.56
C LEU A 30 15.45 -37.02 -0.76
N SER A 31 15.20 -36.31 -1.87
CA SER A 31 16.01 -36.44 -3.08
C SER A 31 16.04 -35.10 -3.83
N SER A 32 17.26 -34.56 -3.95
CA SER A 32 17.76 -33.58 -4.94
C SER A 32 16.72 -32.90 -5.85
N MET A 33 16.42 -31.62 -5.58
CA MET A 33 16.54 -30.47 -6.52
C MET A 33 16.09 -29.21 -5.78
N VAL A 34 17.03 -28.33 -5.45
CA VAL A 34 16.74 -27.01 -4.87
C VAL A 34 16.16 -26.14 -5.99
N SER A 35 14.83 -26.12 -6.11
CA SER A 35 14.14 -25.06 -6.84
C SER A 35 13.41 -24.19 -5.81
N SER A 36 13.94 -23.00 -5.62
CA SER A 36 13.41 -21.98 -4.71
C SER A 36 12.09 -21.46 -5.27
N LEU A 37 10.99 -22.14 -4.96
CA LEU A 37 9.67 -21.54 -4.97
C LEU A 37 9.37 -21.17 -3.53
N ALA A 38 9.41 -19.86 -3.24
CA ALA A 38 8.79 -19.34 -2.04
C ALA A 38 7.32 -19.76 -2.08
N ALA A 39 6.97 -20.82 -1.35
CA ALA A 39 5.60 -21.22 -1.18
C ALA A 39 4.90 -20.08 -0.43
N SER A 40 4.17 -19.24 -1.16
CA SER A 40 3.29 -18.24 -0.57
C SER A 40 2.30 -19.00 0.31
N LEU A 41 2.42 -18.83 1.63
CA LEU A 41 1.53 -19.46 2.59
C LEU A 41 0.18 -18.73 2.53
N ALA A 42 -0.61 -19.02 1.49
CA ALA A 42 -1.95 -18.49 1.38
C ALA A 42 -2.79 -19.06 2.52
N VAL A 43 -3.07 -18.23 3.53
CA VAL A 43 -3.93 -18.62 4.64
C VAL A 43 -5.36 -18.56 4.12
N VAL A 44 -6.02 -19.71 4.06
CA VAL A 44 -7.40 -19.82 3.56
C VAL A 44 -8.28 -20.26 4.72
N LEU A 45 -9.35 -19.52 4.99
CA LEU A 45 -10.41 -19.95 5.89
C LEU A 45 -11.37 -20.84 5.12
N HIS A 46 -11.48 -22.10 5.53
CA HIS A 46 -12.47 -23.03 5.00
C HIS A 46 -13.72 -22.96 5.87
N VAL A 47 -14.79 -22.39 5.31
CA VAL A 47 -16.12 -22.44 5.92
C VAL A 47 -16.93 -23.48 5.17
N CYS A 48 -17.21 -24.60 5.82
CA CYS A 48 -18.06 -25.65 5.25
C CYS A 48 -19.47 -25.55 5.83
N ALA A 49 -20.47 -25.45 4.96
CA ALA A 49 -21.88 -25.56 5.29
C ALA A 49 -22.46 -26.78 4.55
N SER A 50 -22.77 -27.85 5.29
CA SER A 50 -23.20 -29.14 4.73
C SER A 50 -22.14 -29.80 3.82
N HIS A 51 -22.44 -29.95 2.51
CA HIS A 51 -21.53 -30.53 1.50
C HIS A 51 -20.68 -29.49 0.78
N ASP A 52 -20.95 -28.20 0.97
CA ASP A 52 -20.26 -27.11 0.30
C ASP A 52 -19.20 -26.50 1.22
N CYS A 53 -17.96 -26.44 0.75
CA CYS A 53 -16.86 -25.78 1.44
C CYS A 53 -16.45 -24.53 0.66
N PHE A 54 -16.69 -23.37 1.26
CA PHE A 54 -16.23 -22.09 0.74
C PHE A 54 -14.82 -21.81 1.27
N ARG A 55 -13.92 -21.50 0.34
CA ARG A 55 -12.55 -21.08 0.62
C ARG A 55 -12.52 -19.56 0.57
N TYR A 56 -12.26 -18.93 1.70
CA TYR A 56 -12.02 -17.49 1.77
C TYR A 56 -10.52 -17.26 1.93
N PRO A 57 -9.84 -16.67 0.94
CA PRO A 57 -8.47 -16.23 1.15
C PRO A 57 -8.48 -15.16 2.26
N LEU A 58 -7.71 -15.39 3.32
CA LEU A 58 -7.59 -14.45 4.45
C LEU A 58 -6.66 -13.27 4.14
N THR A 59 -5.97 -13.34 3.01
CA THR A 59 -5.16 -12.27 2.44
C THR A 59 -5.72 -11.96 1.05
N GLY A 60 -5.97 -10.68 0.75
CA GLY A 60 -6.30 -10.27 -0.61
C GLY A 60 -5.21 -10.69 -1.62
N ASP A 61 -5.53 -10.68 -2.90
CA ASP A 61 -4.55 -10.97 -3.94
C ASP A 61 -3.35 -10.02 -3.82
N PRO A 62 -2.11 -10.51 -4.00
CA PRO A 62 -0.92 -9.68 -3.89
C PRO A 62 -0.98 -8.57 -4.96
N CYS A 63 -0.58 -7.35 -4.58
CA CYS A 63 -0.51 -6.24 -5.52
C CYS A 63 0.52 -6.52 -6.62
N THR A 64 0.07 -6.51 -7.87
CA THR A 64 0.88 -6.76 -9.07
C THR A 64 0.91 -5.52 -9.98
N VAL A 65 1.86 -5.53 -10.92
CA VAL A 65 1.99 -4.49 -11.94
C VAL A 65 0.73 -4.43 -12.79
N SER A 66 0.12 -3.26 -12.96
CA SER A 66 -1.07 -3.06 -13.78
C SER A 66 -0.75 -2.76 -15.24
N GLY A 67 0.44 -2.25 -15.53
CA GLY A 67 0.88 -1.88 -16.87
C GLY A 67 2.33 -1.44 -16.91
N TYR A 68 2.79 -1.04 -18.10
CA TYR A 68 4.11 -0.46 -18.27
C TYR A 68 4.02 0.79 -19.13
N LEU A 69 4.77 1.81 -18.72
CA LEU A 69 4.93 3.06 -19.41
C LEU A 69 6.30 3.08 -20.11
N LEU A 70 6.34 3.40 -21.39
CA LEU A 70 7.59 3.52 -22.13
C LEU A 70 8.16 4.93 -21.93
N GLY A 71 9.34 5.01 -21.32
CA GLY A 71 10.06 6.27 -21.12
C GLY A 71 10.44 6.92 -22.44
N ASN A 72 10.30 8.23 -22.49
CA ASN A 72 10.77 9.08 -23.56
C ASN A 72 11.72 10.13 -22.98
N SER A 73 12.86 10.37 -23.63
CA SER A 73 13.88 11.32 -23.16
C SER A 73 13.75 12.70 -23.80
N THR A 74 12.81 12.92 -24.72
CA THR A 74 12.66 14.22 -25.37
C THR A 74 12.03 15.20 -24.38
N ASN A 75 12.85 16.11 -23.85
CA ASN A 75 12.47 17.35 -23.14
C ASN A 75 12.50 17.37 -21.60
N CYS A 76 13.27 16.51 -20.93
CA CYS A 76 13.55 16.76 -19.51
C CYS A 76 14.47 18.00 -19.37
N THR A 77 13.92 19.15 -18.98
CA THR A 77 14.65 20.43 -18.86
C THR A 77 14.95 20.84 -17.41
N GLY A 78 14.83 19.91 -16.45
CA GLY A 78 15.18 20.12 -15.03
C GLY A 78 16.64 19.75 -14.72
N GLY A 79 17.23 20.42 -13.72
CA GLY A 79 18.67 20.45 -13.43
C GLY A 79 19.38 19.13 -13.09
N ASP A 80 18.66 18.02 -12.97
CA ASP A 80 19.21 16.70 -12.67
C ASP A 80 18.67 15.68 -13.69
N THR A 81 19.37 15.56 -14.81
CA THR A 81 19.02 14.64 -15.92
C THR A 81 19.02 13.15 -15.54
N GLU A 82 19.52 12.81 -14.34
CA GLU A 82 19.62 11.44 -13.83
C GLU A 82 18.28 10.88 -13.31
N ASP A 83 17.35 11.75 -12.89
CA ASP A 83 16.04 11.33 -12.35
C ASP A 83 14.92 11.26 -13.39
N CYS A 84 15.21 11.64 -14.64
CA CYS A 84 14.25 11.64 -15.74
C CYS A 84 14.00 10.24 -16.31
N CYS A 85 12.85 10.06 -16.96
CA CYS A 85 12.60 8.84 -17.72
C CYS A 85 13.59 8.65 -18.87
N ALA A 86 14.27 7.51 -18.87
CA ALA A 86 15.19 7.12 -19.92
C ALA A 86 14.43 6.59 -21.15
N ALA A 87 14.85 7.03 -22.33
CA ALA A 87 14.25 6.57 -23.59
C ALA A 87 14.35 5.06 -23.75
N GLY A 88 13.22 4.42 -24.06
CA GLY A 88 13.17 2.97 -24.30
C GLY A 88 13.12 2.10 -23.04
N VAL A 89 13.13 2.70 -21.84
CA VAL A 89 12.98 1.98 -20.57
C VAL A 89 11.50 1.82 -20.24
N LEU A 90 11.09 0.62 -19.81
CA LEU A 90 9.73 0.35 -19.33
C LEU A 90 9.66 0.59 -17.83
N TYR A 91 8.79 1.52 -17.43
CA TYR A 91 8.50 1.84 -16.04
C TYR A 91 7.20 1.14 -15.61
N PRO A 92 7.19 0.37 -14.51
CA PRO A 92 6.01 -0.34 -14.06
C PRO A 92 4.96 0.64 -13.52
N GLN A 93 3.71 0.39 -13.87
CA GLN A 93 2.56 1.11 -13.35
C GLN A 93 1.84 0.26 -12.31
N TYR A 94 1.28 0.91 -11.29
CA TYR A 94 0.55 0.26 -10.22
C TYR A 94 -0.72 1.04 -9.87
N LEU A 95 -1.86 0.35 -9.96
CA LEU A 95 -3.14 0.80 -9.43
C LEU A 95 -3.37 0.38 -7.97
N CYS A 96 -2.44 -0.40 -7.41
CA CYS A 96 -2.52 -0.96 -6.06
C CYS A 96 -1.23 -0.68 -5.30
N SER A 97 -1.27 -0.90 -3.99
CA SER A 97 -0.13 -0.83 -3.08
C SER A 97 -0.11 -2.08 -2.19
N PRO A 98 1.00 -2.39 -1.51
CA PRO A 98 1.03 -3.48 -0.54
C PRO A 98 -0.05 -3.34 0.55
N PRO A 99 -0.51 -4.44 1.16
CA PRO A 99 -1.56 -4.38 2.18
C PRO A 99 -1.22 -3.44 3.34
N VAL A 100 -2.17 -2.59 3.72
CA VAL A 100 -2.05 -1.72 4.91
C VAL A 100 -2.22 -2.56 6.17
N THR A 101 -1.28 -2.41 7.11
CA THR A 101 -1.25 -3.07 8.42
C THR A 101 -1.03 -2.03 9.53
N GLY A 102 -0.90 -2.48 10.79
CA GLY A 102 -0.53 -1.60 11.90
C GLY A 102 0.93 -1.11 11.89
N GLU A 103 1.79 -1.67 11.04
CA GLU A 103 3.18 -1.25 10.82
C GLU A 103 3.57 -1.50 9.35
N THR A 104 2.84 -0.89 8.43
CA THR A 104 3.00 -1.06 6.98
C THR A 104 4.39 -0.62 6.53
N PRO A 105 5.23 -1.51 5.97
CA PRO A 105 6.54 -1.13 5.46
C PRO A 105 6.41 -0.19 4.26
N ALA A 106 7.20 0.88 4.24
CA ALA A 106 7.25 1.83 3.14
C ALA A 106 8.66 2.36 2.90
N SER A 107 8.87 2.83 1.68
CA SER A 107 10.01 3.66 1.29
C SER A 107 9.58 5.12 1.40
N MET A 108 10.22 5.88 2.28
CA MET A 108 10.00 7.30 2.44
C MET A 108 11.05 8.08 1.62
N VAL A 109 10.60 9.07 0.86
CA VAL A 109 11.46 10.03 0.15
C VAL A 109 11.12 11.45 0.60
N ILE A 110 12.06 12.38 0.44
CA ILE A 110 11.84 13.79 0.75
C ILE A 110 11.19 14.49 -0.44
N GLY A 111 10.20 15.34 -0.18
CA GLY A 111 9.57 16.15 -1.21
C GLY A 111 9.01 17.46 -0.65
N SER A 112 9.02 18.50 -1.47
CA SER A 112 8.42 19.80 -1.13
C SER A 112 7.04 19.92 -1.79
N PHE A 113 6.06 20.32 -0.97
CA PHE A 113 4.68 20.59 -1.38
C PHE A 113 4.41 22.09 -1.55
N ALA A 114 5.47 22.91 -1.47
CA ALA A 114 5.36 24.35 -1.57
C ALA A 114 5.17 24.78 -3.03
N GLN A 115 4.67 26.01 -3.23
CA GLN A 115 4.54 26.57 -4.57
C GLN A 115 5.94 26.72 -5.21
N GLY A 116 6.11 26.16 -6.41
CA GLY A 116 7.41 26.11 -7.08
C GLY A 116 8.38 25.07 -6.50
N GLY A 117 7.92 24.22 -5.59
CA GLY A 117 8.63 23.00 -5.17
C GLY A 117 8.56 21.90 -6.23
N GLY A 118 9.11 20.73 -5.89
CA GLY A 118 9.25 19.60 -6.83
C GLY A 118 7.92 18.99 -7.33
N GLY A 119 6.82 19.18 -6.60
CA GLY A 119 5.50 18.62 -6.95
C GLY A 119 4.78 19.31 -8.12
N GLY A 120 5.22 20.50 -8.55
CA GLY A 120 4.64 21.26 -9.68
C GLY A 120 3.21 21.78 -9.45
N ALA A 121 2.25 20.91 -9.17
CA ALA A 121 0.84 21.18 -8.93
C ALA A 121 0.51 21.35 -7.45
N ALA A 122 -0.69 21.88 -7.17
CA ALA A 122 -1.25 21.93 -5.82
C ALA A 122 -1.74 20.53 -5.40
N ALA A 123 -1.76 20.28 -4.09
CA ALA A 123 -2.00 18.94 -3.52
C ALA A 123 -3.41 18.41 -3.82
N SER A 124 -3.52 17.12 -4.15
CA SER A 124 -4.76 16.49 -4.64
C SER A 124 -5.92 16.50 -3.63
N CYS A 125 -5.65 16.53 -2.32
CA CYS A 125 -6.70 16.47 -1.31
C CYS A 125 -7.45 17.78 -1.08
N ASP A 126 -6.80 18.92 -1.25
CA ASP A 126 -7.35 20.22 -0.87
C ASP A 126 -7.03 21.36 -1.86
N GLY A 127 -6.30 21.07 -2.94
CA GLY A 127 -6.03 22.03 -4.01
C GLY A 127 -5.14 23.19 -3.59
N ARG A 128 -4.33 23.05 -2.53
CA ARG A 128 -3.38 24.08 -2.09
C ARG A 128 -1.94 23.57 -2.05
N TYR A 129 -1.03 24.53 -1.94
CA TYR A 129 0.36 24.26 -1.61
C TYR A 129 0.54 24.24 -0.09
N HIS A 130 1.51 23.47 0.38
CA HIS A 130 1.89 23.36 1.78
C HIS A 130 3.35 23.74 1.97
N SER A 131 3.65 24.52 3.00
CA SER A 131 5.03 24.90 3.31
C SER A 131 5.85 23.69 3.78
N ASP A 132 7.16 23.74 3.60
CA ASP A 132 8.09 22.67 4.02
C ASP A 132 8.16 22.48 5.54
N ASP A 133 7.62 23.43 6.31
CA ASP A 133 7.49 23.38 7.76
C ASP A 133 6.21 22.65 8.22
N GLU A 134 5.27 22.36 7.32
CA GLU A 134 4.04 21.61 7.64
C GLU A 134 4.32 20.10 7.68
N MET A 135 3.74 19.40 8.67
CA MET A 135 3.87 17.95 8.82
C MET A 135 2.94 17.21 7.85
N VAL A 136 3.27 17.24 6.56
CA VAL A 136 2.46 16.67 5.48
C VAL A 136 3.20 15.59 4.68
N ALA A 137 2.42 14.71 4.05
CA ALA A 137 2.92 13.64 3.19
C ALA A 137 1.95 13.30 2.04
N SER A 138 2.46 12.65 1.01
CA SER A 138 1.67 11.96 -0.02
C SER A 138 1.87 10.45 0.05
N LEU A 139 0.89 9.70 -0.46
CA LEU A 139 0.90 8.24 -0.47
C LEU A 139 0.80 7.73 -1.91
N SER A 140 1.47 6.61 -2.22
CA SER A 140 1.27 5.89 -3.48
C SER A 140 -0.21 5.65 -3.80
N THR A 141 -0.59 5.67 -5.08
CA THR A 141 -1.97 5.52 -5.57
C THR A 141 -2.82 4.50 -4.82
N GLY A 142 -2.32 3.27 -4.61
CA GLY A 142 -3.08 2.24 -3.90
C GLY A 142 -3.28 2.49 -2.41
N TRP A 143 -2.39 3.21 -1.75
CA TRP A 143 -2.56 3.65 -0.36
C TRP A 143 -3.35 4.96 -0.26
N PHE A 144 -3.24 5.83 -1.26
CA PHE A 144 -4.06 7.03 -1.39
C PHE A 144 -5.55 6.68 -1.52
N ASP A 145 -5.86 5.58 -2.22
CA ASP A 145 -7.18 4.93 -2.25
C ASP A 145 -8.29 5.92 -2.63
N GLY A 146 -8.08 6.62 -3.75
CA GLY A 146 -9.01 7.63 -4.27
C GLY A 146 -9.26 8.79 -3.29
N GLY A 147 -8.30 9.08 -2.41
CA GLY A 147 -8.40 10.12 -1.41
C GLY A 147 -9.10 9.70 -0.12
N SER A 148 -9.32 8.40 0.12
CA SER A 148 -9.96 7.93 1.37
C SER A 148 -9.19 8.34 2.64
N ARG A 149 -7.88 8.60 2.50
CA ARG A 149 -6.98 9.10 3.53
C ARG A 149 -6.76 10.62 3.51
N CYS A 150 -7.36 11.37 2.59
CA CYS A 150 -7.18 12.81 2.51
C CYS A 150 -7.51 13.51 3.82
N ASN A 151 -6.62 14.43 4.23
CA ASN A 151 -6.71 15.20 5.46
C ASN A 151 -6.75 14.36 6.74
N ARG A 152 -6.37 13.07 6.66
CA ARG A 152 -6.19 12.20 7.82
C ARG A 152 -4.72 12.09 8.17
N ASN A 153 -4.45 11.86 9.45
CA ASN A 153 -3.08 11.63 9.87
C ASN A 153 -2.70 10.16 9.70
N ILE A 154 -1.45 9.95 9.33
CA ILE A 154 -0.74 8.68 9.46
C ILE A 154 0.37 8.84 10.49
N THR A 155 0.70 7.76 11.18
CA THR A 155 1.89 7.71 12.04
C THR A 155 3.02 7.07 11.26
N ILE A 156 4.10 7.80 11.01
CA ILE A 156 5.31 7.32 10.36
C ILE A 156 6.35 6.99 11.45
N SER A 157 6.88 5.78 11.40
CA SER A 157 7.89 5.27 12.32
C SER A 157 9.22 5.05 11.58
N GLY A 158 10.28 5.71 12.05
CA GLY A 158 11.61 5.64 11.46
C GLY A 158 12.65 6.18 12.43
N ASN A 159 13.90 5.70 12.33
CA ASN A 159 15.00 6.13 13.21
C ASN A 159 14.68 6.10 14.73
N GLY A 160 13.90 5.09 15.16
CA GLY A 160 13.47 4.96 16.55
C GLY A 160 12.44 5.99 17.02
N ARG A 161 11.89 6.80 16.11
CA ARG A 161 10.89 7.83 16.39
C ARG A 161 9.58 7.53 15.68
N ARG A 162 8.50 8.14 16.17
CA ARG A 162 7.17 8.12 15.57
C ARG A 162 6.66 9.55 15.43
N VAL A 163 6.20 9.91 14.24
CA VAL A 163 5.68 11.25 13.95
C VAL A 163 4.34 11.14 13.23
N ALA A 164 3.43 12.08 13.51
CA ALA A 164 2.20 12.20 12.76
C ALA A 164 2.42 13.10 11.54
N ALA A 165 1.85 12.72 10.40
CA ALA A 165 1.81 13.55 9.20
C ALA A 165 0.41 13.49 8.57
N THR A 166 -0.08 14.62 8.08
CA THR A 166 -1.36 14.70 7.36
C THR A 166 -1.14 14.26 5.91
N VAL A 167 -1.98 13.37 5.41
CA VAL A 167 -2.00 13.01 3.99
C VAL A 167 -2.69 14.12 3.20
N VAL A 168 -1.97 14.75 2.29
CA VAL A 168 -2.46 15.90 1.50
C VAL A 168 -2.46 15.64 0.00
N ASP A 169 -1.74 14.62 -0.46
CA ASP A 169 -1.55 14.40 -1.89
C ASP A 169 -1.39 12.92 -2.25
N GLU A 170 -1.45 12.65 -3.55
CA GLU A 170 -1.15 11.36 -4.16
C GLU A 170 0.27 11.35 -4.72
N CYS A 171 1.01 10.26 -4.50
CA CYS A 171 2.21 9.94 -5.27
C CYS A 171 1.77 9.01 -6.40
N ASP A 172 1.49 9.56 -7.58
CA ASP A 172 0.86 8.81 -8.67
C ASP A 172 1.80 7.71 -9.18
N SER A 173 1.40 6.45 -8.99
CA SER A 173 2.15 5.27 -9.45
C SER A 173 1.68 4.72 -10.79
N VAL A 174 0.86 5.47 -11.52
CA VAL A 174 0.28 5.10 -12.81
C VAL A 174 0.82 5.98 -13.93
N VAL A 175 0.80 7.30 -13.76
CA VAL A 175 1.24 8.25 -14.79
C VAL A 175 2.65 8.78 -14.52
N GLY A 176 3.34 9.21 -15.56
CA GLY A 176 4.73 9.65 -15.51
C GLY A 176 5.31 9.81 -16.92
N CYS A 177 6.59 10.14 -17.02
CA CYS A 177 7.34 10.28 -18.28
C CYS A 177 6.69 11.18 -19.34
N GLU A 178 5.83 12.10 -18.93
CA GLU A 178 5.12 13.06 -19.77
C GLU A 178 5.32 14.49 -19.26
N GLU A 179 4.96 15.47 -20.08
CA GLU A 179 5.26 16.89 -19.83
C GLU A 179 4.62 17.39 -18.53
N GLU A 180 3.39 16.98 -18.27
CA GLU A 180 2.62 17.32 -17.07
C GLU A 180 3.33 16.88 -15.78
N GLN A 181 4.11 15.80 -15.85
CA GLN A 181 4.89 15.24 -14.75
C GLN A 181 6.37 15.63 -14.82
N GLY A 182 6.73 16.61 -15.67
CA GLY A 182 8.12 17.05 -15.84
C GLY A 182 9.06 15.96 -16.36
N PHE A 183 8.52 14.90 -16.98
CA PHE A 183 9.23 13.71 -17.43
C PHE A 183 9.84 12.83 -16.31
N TYR A 184 9.39 12.97 -15.06
CA TYR A 184 9.76 12.06 -13.98
C TYR A 184 9.03 10.71 -14.10
N PRO A 185 9.64 9.59 -13.66
CA PRO A 185 9.01 8.28 -13.69
C PRO A 185 7.79 8.20 -12.75
N PRO A 186 6.84 7.29 -13.01
CA PRO A 186 5.74 7.03 -12.10
C PRO A 186 6.27 6.66 -10.72
N CYS A 187 5.54 7.05 -9.68
CA CYS A 187 5.86 6.72 -8.31
C CYS A 187 5.89 5.20 -8.09
N ARG A 188 6.65 4.76 -7.09
CA ARG A 188 6.57 3.35 -6.63
C ARG A 188 5.28 3.14 -5.86
N ASN A 189 4.82 1.90 -5.81
CA ASN A 189 3.57 1.53 -5.14
C ASN A 189 3.67 1.39 -3.61
N ASN A 190 4.85 1.56 -3.03
CA ASN A 190 5.11 1.44 -1.60
C ASN A 190 5.81 2.69 -1.04
N ARG A 191 5.45 3.87 -1.54
CA ARG A 191 6.12 5.15 -1.31
C ARG A 191 5.32 6.05 -0.37
N ILE A 192 6.03 6.76 0.50
CA ILE A 192 5.58 7.98 1.17
C ILE A 192 6.49 9.11 0.71
N VAL A 193 5.94 10.17 0.12
CA VAL A 193 6.72 11.41 -0.09
C VAL A 193 6.40 12.32 1.09
N ALA A 194 7.41 12.67 1.89
CA ALA A 194 7.21 13.43 3.11
C ALA A 194 7.94 14.77 3.07
N SER A 195 7.29 15.79 3.65
CA SER A 195 7.83 17.14 3.80
C SER A 195 9.14 17.18 4.60
N PRO A 196 10.00 18.20 4.41
CA PRO A 196 11.20 18.39 5.22
C PRO A 196 10.94 18.40 6.73
N ALA A 197 9.80 18.94 7.17
CA ALA A 197 9.37 18.90 8.58
C ALA A 197 9.25 17.47 9.13
N VAL A 198 8.66 16.54 8.37
CA VAL A 198 8.52 15.13 8.78
C VAL A 198 9.89 14.47 8.94
N TRP A 199 10.78 14.68 7.96
CA TRP A 199 12.16 14.16 8.01
C TRP A 199 12.93 14.68 9.22
N LYS A 200 12.83 15.98 9.48
CA LYS A 200 13.43 16.64 10.64
C LYS A 200 12.87 16.11 11.96
N ALA A 201 11.55 15.88 12.05
CA ALA A 201 10.91 15.35 13.25
C ALA A 201 11.30 13.90 13.55
N LEU A 202 11.52 13.09 12.51
CA LEU A 202 12.11 11.74 12.61
C LEU A 202 13.61 11.77 12.94
N ALA A 203 14.23 12.95 12.93
CA ALA A 203 15.66 13.15 13.19
C ALA A 203 16.56 12.27 12.31
N VAL A 204 16.14 11.99 11.07
CA VAL A 204 16.94 11.21 10.12
C VAL A 204 18.18 12.04 9.74
N PRO A 205 19.39 11.50 9.87
CA PRO A 205 20.60 12.20 9.46
C PRO A 205 20.56 12.59 7.99
N GLU A 206 21.06 13.80 7.65
CA GLU A 206 21.07 14.30 6.26
C GLU A 206 21.74 13.34 5.27
N ALA A 207 22.80 12.65 5.70
CA ALA A 207 23.51 11.66 4.89
C ALA A 207 22.66 10.42 4.53
N LEU A 208 21.50 10.23 5.16
CA LEU A 208 20.54 9.16 4.90
C LEU A 208 19.26 9.67 4.25
N ILE A 209 19.18 10.96 3.89
CA ILE A 209 18.09 11.50 3.10
C ILE A 209 18.18 10.94 1.68
N GLY A 210 17.06 10.45 1.18
CA GLY A 210 16.96 9.68 -0.06
C GLY A 210 15.83 8.68 0.05
N ASP A 211 16.06 7.43 -0.38
CA ASP A 211 15.13 6.32 -0.19
C ASP A 211 15.35 5.69 1.20
N TYR A 212 14.49 6.03 2.17
CA TYR A 212 14.63 5.62 3.57
C TYR A 212 13.51 4.69 4.01
N ASN A 213 13.87 3.53 4.58
CA ASN A 213 12.88 2.55 5.04
C ASN A 213 12.19 3.00 6.33
N VAL A 214 10.86 3.01 6.31
CA VAL A 214 9.99 3.32 7.44
C VAL A 214 8.89 2.28 7.57
N THR A 215 8.14 2.34 8.68
CA THR A 215 6.80 1.76 8.76
C THR A 215 5.77 2.85 9.00
N TRP A 216 4.52 2.62 8.59
CA TRP A 216 3.44 3.56 8.84
C TRP A 216 2.11 2.87 9.16
N ALA A 217 1.21 3.61 9.79
CA ALA A 217 -0.14 3.17 10.07
C ALA A 217 -1.12 4.35 10.01
N ASP A 218 -2.38 4.06 9.70
CA ASP A 218 -3.46 5.02 9.91
C ASP A 218 -3.49 5.47 11.38
N ALA A 219 -3.52 6.77 11.63
CA ALA A 219 -3.66 7.30 12.99
C ALA A 219 -5.14 7.27 13.36
N TYR A 220 -5.53 6.34 14.23
CA TYR A 220 -6.87 6.34 14.82
C TYR A 220 -6.90 7.36 15.96
N PHE A 221 -7.71 8.42 15.82
CA PHE A 221 -8.07 9.33 16.91
C PHE A 221 -9.42 8.93 17.50
#